data_AF-A0A494Z1V6-F1
#
_entry.id   AF-A0A494Z1V6-F1
#
_cell.length_a   1.000
_cell.length_b   1.000
_cell.length_c   1.000
_cell.angle_alpha   90.00
_cell.angle_beta   90.00
_cell.angle_gamma   90.00
#
_symmetry.space_group_name_H-M   'P 1'
#
loop_
_entity.id
_entity.type
_entity.pdbx_description
1 polymer ?
#
loop_
_entity_poly.entity_id
_entity_poly.type
_entity_poly.pdbx_seq_one_letter_code
_entity_poly.pdbx_strand_id
1 'polypeptide(L)' 'MSTLNNILIEIEILRKKMTETAGVKGLTDKESIEISQELDRLLNEFEKTKEKESNQK' A
#
# COMPACT_ATOMS: atom_id res chain seq x y z
N MET A 1 8.76 8.13 -15.30
CA MET A 1 8.35 6.95 -14.51
C MET A 1 6.83 6.88 -14.54
N SER A 2 6.23 5.70 -14.77
CA SER A 2 4.77 5.53 -14.74
C SER A 2 4.24 5.73 -13.31
N THR A 3 3.07 6.34 -13.17
CA THR A 3 2.37 6.54 -11.90
C THR A 3 2.18 5.23 -11.13
N LEU A 4 1.95 4.11 -11.84
CA LEU A 4 1.85 2.78 -11.24
C LEU A 4 3.13 2.33 -10.53
N ASN A 5 4.31 2.64 -11.10
CA ASN A 5 5.58 2.26 -10.49
C ASN A 5 5.82 3.00 -9.17
N ASN A 6 5.38 4.26 -9.06
CA ASN A 6 5.50 5.01 -7.82
C ASN A 6 4.61 4.42 -6.72
N ILE A 7 3.36 4.06 -7.06
CA ILE A 7 2.44 3.42 -6.11
C ILE A 7 2.98 2.06 -5.66
N LEU A 8 3.57 1.27 -6.56
CA LEU A 8 4.19 -0.02 -6.20
C LEU A 8 5.37 0.15 -5.23
N ILE A 9 6.20 1.16 -5.43
CA ILE A 9 7.31 1.47 -4.51
C ILE A 9 6.77 1.81 -3.12
N GLU A 10 5.74 2.64 -3.03
CA GLU A 10 5.13 3.01 -1.74
C GLU A 10 4.47 1.82 -1.05
N ILE A 11 3.75 0.96 -1.79
CA ILE A 11 3.19 -0.30 -1.27
C ILE A 11 4.29 -1.18 -0.67
N GLU A 12 5.43 -1.32 -1.34
CA GLU A 12 6.52 -2.16 -0.84
C GLU A 12 7.18 -1.58 0.42
N ILE A 13 7.33 -0.26 0.49
CA ILE A 13 7.84 0.43 1.68
C ILE A 13 6.88 0.21 2.86
N LEU A 14 5.58 0.42 2.65
CA LEU A 14 4.56 0.25 3.70
C LEU A 14 4.39 -1.21 4.11
N ARG A 15 4.51 -2.18 3.19
CA ARG A 15 4.49 -3.61 3.51
C ARG A 15 5.61 -3.99 4.47
N LYS A 16 6.83 -3.49 4.22
CA LYS A 16 7.99 -3.71 5.10
C LYS A 16 7.73 -3.09 6.48
N LYS A 17 7.28 -1.84 6.51
CA LYS A 17 6.96 -1.14 7.75
C LYS A 17 5.87 -1.87 8.55
N MET A 18 4.82 -2.36 7.89
CA MET A 18 3.77 -3.15 8.54
C MET A 18 4.32 -4.42 9.17
N THR A 19 5.18 -5.15 8.44
CA THR A 19 5.78 -6.40 8.92
C THR A 19 6.65 -6.16 10.15
N GLU A 20 7.45 -5.08 10.12
CA GLU A 20 8.28 -4.67 11.26
C GLU A 20 7.42 -4.25 12.45
N THR A 21 6.44 -3.36 12.25
CA THR A 21 5.57 -2.87 13.33
C THR A 21 4.70 -3.99 13.91
N ALA A 22 4.15 -4.88 13.09
CA ALA A 22 3.38 -6.02 13.55
C ALA A 22 4.24 -7.04 14.32
N GLY A 23 5.50 -7.23 13.90
CA GLY A 23 6.45 -8.09 14.59
C GLY A 23 6.88 -7.53 15.97
N VAL A 24 6.93 -6.21 16.12
CA VAL A 24 7.37 -5.54 17.36
C VAL A 24 6.21 -5.23 18.30
N LYS A 25 5.13 -4.65 17.78
CA LYS A 25 4.00 -4.11 18.56
C LYS A 25 2.75 -4.99 18.53
N GLY A 26 2.70 -5.96 17.62
CA GLY A 26 1.52 -6.78 17.38
C GLY A 26 0.55 -6.14 16.39
N LEU A 27 -0.33 -6.98 15.83
CA LEU A 27 -1.27 -6.58 14.77
C LEU A 27 -2.38 -5.63 15.23
N THR A 28 -2.69 -5.62 16.53
CA THR A 28 -3.75 -4.78 17.12
C THR A 28 -3.24 -3.44 17.63
N ASP A 29 -1.93 -3.18 17.52
CA ASP A 29 -1.38 -1.88 17.87
C ASP A 29 -1.94 -0.81 16.91
N LYS A 30 -2.18 0.39 17.45
CA LYS A 30 -2.72 1.51 16.68
C LYS A 30 -1.85 1.81 15.45
N GLU A 31 -0.53 1.71 15.59
CA GLU A 31 0.40 1.95 14.47
C GLU A 31 0.30 0.84 13.41
N SER A 32 0.18 -0.42 13.81
CA SER A 32 -0.04 -1.55 12.88
C SER A 32 -1.36 -1.39 12.11
N ILE A 33 -2.42 -0.95 12.79
CA ILE A 33 -3.73 -0.69 12.18
C ILE A 33 -3.65 0.48 11.20
N GLU A 34 -3.02 1.59 11.58
CA GLU A 34 -2.83 2.76 10.72
C GLU A 34 -2.02 2.41 9.46
N ILE A 35 -0.94 1.64 9.60
CA ILE A 35 -0.14 1.18 8.45
C ILE A 35 -0.97 0.25 7.55
N SER A 36 -1.77 -0.66 8.12
CA SER A 36 -2.65 -1.54 7.33
C SER A 36 -3.67 -0.75 6.51
N GLN A 37 -4.27 0.29 7.11
CA GLN A 37 -5.24 1.14 6.43
C GLN A 37 -4.60 1.94 5.29
N GLU A 38 -3.38 2.44 5.49
CA GLU A 38 -2.67 3.18 4.45
C GLU A 38 -2.22 2.25 3.30
N LEU A 39 -1.79 1.03 3.62
CA LEU A 39 -1.47 0.01 2.62
C LEU A 39 -2.70 -0.34 1.77
N ASP A 40 -3.86 -0.55 2.40
CA ASP A 40 -5.12 -0.81 1.70
C ASP A 40 -5.53 0.37 0.81
N ARG A 41 -5.32 1.61 1.27
CA ARG A 41 -5.59 2.80 0.46
C ARG A 41 -4.74 2.82 -0.81
N LEU A 42 -3.44 2.56 -0.69
CA LEU A 42 -2.53 2.53 -1.85
C LEU A 42 -2.85 1.38 -2.82
N LEU A 43 -3.21 0.21 -2.31
CA LEU A 43 -3.65 -0.92 -3.14
C LEU A 43 -4.90 -0.55 -3.95
N ASN A 44 -5.87 0.11 -3.33
CA ASN A 44 -7.05 0.61 -4.01
C ASN A 44 -6.71 1.68 -5.06
N GLU A 45 -5.74 2.55 -4.79
CA GLU A 45 -5.27 3.56 -5.75
C GLU A 45 -4.53 2.94 -6.93
N PHE A 46 -3.72 1.90 -6.67
CA PHE A 46 -3.05 1.12 -7.70
C PHE A 46 -4.05 0.47 -8.65
N GLU A 47 -5.04 -0.24 -8.13
CA GLU A 47 -6.06 -0.90 -8.96
C GLU A 47 -6.88 0.13 -9.76
N LYS A 48 -7.28 1.25 -9.16
CA LYS A 48 -7.96 2.34 -9.89
C LYS A 48 -7.10 2.93 -11.01
N THR A 49 -5.81 3.11 -10.77
CA THR A 49 -4.88 3.66 -11.77
C THR A 49 -4.66 2.66 -12.90
N LYS A 50 -4.52 1.38 -12.56
CA LYS A 50 -4.36 0.27 -13.50
C LYS A 50 -5.61 0.09 -14.37
N GLU A 51 -6.81 0.18 -13.79
CA GLU A 51 -8.08 0.16 -14.53
C GLU A 51 -8.19 1.35 -15.49
N LYS A 52 -7.78 2.56 -15.06
CA LYS A 52 -7.76 3.75 -15.94
C LYS A 52 -6.80 3.58 -17.12
N GLU A 53 -5.61 3.01 -16.90
CA GLU A 53 -4.66 2.74 -17.98
C GLU A 53 -5.13 1.59 -18.90
N SER A 54 -5.91 0.63 -18.38
CA SER A 54 -6.49 -0.48 -19.14
C SER A 54 -7.69 -0.06 -19.99
N ASN A 55 -8.58 0.82 -19.48
CA ASN A 55 -9.80 1.25 -20.16
C ASN A 55 -9.59 2.36 -21.20
N GLN A 56 -8.33 2.74 -21.47
CA GLN A 56 -7.97 3.68 -22.55
C GLN A 56 -7.48 2.96 -23.84
N LYS A 57 -7.65 1.64 -23.93
CA LYS A 57 -7.38 0.85 -25.15
C LYS A 57 -8.63 0.56 -25.96
#